data_AF-A0A817R4D0-F1
#
_entry.id   AF-A0A817R4D0-F1
#
_cell.length_a   1.000
_cell.length_b   1.000
_cell.length_c   1.000
_cell.angle_alpha   90.00
_cell.angle_beta   90.00
_cell.angle_gamma   90.00
#
_symmetry.space_group_name_H-M   'P 1'
#
loop_
_entity.id
_entity.type
_entity.pdbx_description
1 polymer ?
#
loop_
_entity_poly.entity_id
_entity_poly.type
_entity_poly.pdbx_seq_one_letter_code
_entity_poly.pdbx_strand_id
1 'polypeptide(L)'
;MNWSSNKFYEGKLIADKSVKNHLLKDLKNISKKENDDENLSECSLFLIDTNGYDMKEIYFDDENSHGNEGEVELVNIHINELIENYSLSIDQIGEAGFLSDSRRINVAIKRARRHLCIICNVQILTHDPFIKRLIDYMIQHGQIHLAFEFIDGFYYFFYLYLKKRVKHGGWWKVTKFHEINGNVAIEFGTNSYVHSLDNGLFCIGSTRSFGEGPEQQQILTAIRISENKIALKSGFRKYLAINKNGLVIGRSDAIGMREHFEPVFENGNLALSASNDKFIRFNDEGDPVAMDDRATEGNFIQIQLPVEEQGTIRETEINYVKKYQKFQDKKLRINQGDIKNLVDAKKHGSLHEVLLDRREQMKADRYCK
;
A
#
# COMPACT_ATOMS: atom_id res chain seq x y z
N MET A 1 -36.23 14.66 4.53
CA MET A 1 -37.32 15.30 3.75
C MET A 1 -37.48 16.79 4.04
N ASN A 2 -37.63 17.22 5.31
CA ASN A 2 -38.03 18.58 5.72
C ASN A 2 -37.26 19.72 5.03
N TRP A 3 -35.92 19.62 4.90
CA TRP A 3 -35.13 20.65 4.20
C TRP A 3 -35.59 20.88 2.76
N SER A 4 -35.73 19.82 1.96
CA SER A 4 -36.21 19.91 0.57
C SER A 4 -37.65 20.45 0.53
N SER A 5 -38.51 20.01 1.46
CA SER A 5 -39.88 20.53 1.61
C SER A 5 -39.89 22.04 1.80
N ASN A 6 -39.15 22.55 2.79
CA ASN A 6 -39.08 23.98 3.10
C ASN A 6 -38.43 24.78 1.96
N LYS A 7 -37.41 24.21 1.29
CA LYS A 7 -36.60 24.93 0.30
C LYS A 7 -37.22 24.98 -1.09
N PHE A 8 -37.97 23.96 -1.50
CA PHE A 8 -38.49 23.81 -2.87
C PHE A 8 -40.01 23.66 -2.96
N TYR A 9 -40.69 23.43 -1.84
CA TYR A 9 -42.12 23.07 -1.80
C TYR A 9 -42.90 23.83 -0.70
N GLU A 10 -42.38 24.97 -0.23
CA GLU A 10 -43.03 25.84 0.76
C GLU A 10 -43.41 25.11 2.07
N GLY A 11 -42.68 24.06 2.44
CA GLY A 11 -42.96 23.23 3.62
C GLY A 11 -44.13 22.25 3.46
N LYS A 12 -44.75 22.15 2.27
CA LYS A 12 -45.99 21.39 2.03
C LYS A 12 -45.81 19.87 1.97
N LEU A 13 -44.59 19.34 1.78
CA LEU A 13 -44.36 17.89 1.76
C LEU A 13 -44.35 17.33 3.19
N ILE A 14 -45.18 16.31 3.41
CA ILE A 14 -45.28 15.55 4.65
C ILE A 14 -44.78 14.13 4.38
N ALA A 15 -43.86 13.63 5.21
CA ALA A 15 -43.41 12.25 5.12
C ALA A 15 -44.51 11.30 5.62
N ASP A 16 -44.80 10.26 4.84
CA ASP A 16 -45.76 9.24 5.25
C ASP A 16 -45.28 8.49 6.51
N LYS A 17 -46.24 8.03 7.33
CA LYS A 17 -45.96 7.32 8.59
C LYS A 17 -45.06 6.10 8.39
N SER A 18 -45.17 5.43 7.24
CA SER A 18 -44.38 4.25 6.88
C SER A 18 -42.92 4.53 6.51
N VAL A 19 -42.49 5.80 6.40
CA VAL A 19 -41.10 6.16 6.06
C VAL A 19 -40.49 7.26 6.91
N LYS A 20 -41.30 8.04 7.64
CA LYS A 20 -40.85 9.25 8.37
C LYS A 20 -39.66 9.02 9.30
N ASN A 21 -39.57 7.85 9.92
CA ASN A 21 -38.56 7.51 10.94
C ASN A 21 -37.57 6.42 10.47
N HIS A 22 -37.54 6.07 9.19
CA HIS A 22 -36.69 4.99 8.68
C HIS A 22 -35.21 5.37 8.67
N LEU A 23 -34.40 4.54 9.31
CA LEU A 23 -32.93 4.63 9.41
C LEU A 23 -32.27 3.41 8.79
N LEU A 24 -30.94 3.33 8.76
CA LEU A 24 -30.25 2.12 8.29
C LEU A 24 -30.58 0.93 9.19
N LYS A 25 -30.50 1.10 10.52
CA LYS A 25 -30.72 0.05 11.53
C LYS A 25 -32.03 -0.75 11.44
N ASP A 26 -33.05 -0.23 10.74
CA ASP A 26 -34.33 -0.94 10.54
C ASP A 26 -34.29 -1.92 9.34
N LEU A 27 -33.13 -2.06 8.67
CA LEU A 27 -32.90 -3.08 7.65
C LEU A 27 -32.67 -4.45 8.30
N LYS A 28 -33.35 -5.47 7.79
CA LYS A 28 -33.42 -6.82 8.40
C LYS A 28 -32.11 -7.60 8.45
N ASN A 29 -31.07 -7.14 7.75
CA ASN A 29 -29.84 -7.89 7.49
C ASN A 29 -28.59 -7.29 8.16
N ILE A 30 -28.71 -6.24 8.99
CA ILE A 30 -27.56 -5.61 9.63
C ILE A 30 -27.05 -6.49 10.78
N SER A 31 -25.81 -6.98 10.63
CA SER A 31 -24.99 -7.47 11.73
C SER A 31 -24.55 -6.28 12.59
N LYS A 32 -25.26 -6.02 13.69
CA LYS A 32 -24.85 -4.98 14.66
C LYS A 32 -23.44 -5.28 15.17
N LYS A 33 -22.53 -4.30 15.10
CA LYS A 33 -21.31 -4.32 15.93
C LYS A 33 -21.72 -4.17 17.39
N GLU A 34 -21.09 -4.92 18.29
CA GLU A 34 -21.39 -4.85 19.73
C GLU A 34 -20.83 -3.58 20.40
N ASN A 35 -19.98 -2.80 19.70
CA ASN A 35 -19.44 -1.51 20.11
C ASN A 35 -19.76 -0.41 19.05
N ASP A 36 -21.06 -0.17 18.81
CA ASP A 36 -21.57 0.86 17.87
C ASP A 36 -21.55 2.28 18.51
N ASP A 37 -20.47 2.64 19.24
CA ASP A 37 -20.31 3.96 19.87
C ASP A 37 -20.16 5.11 18.83
N GLU A 38 -19.84 4.78 17.57
CA GLU A 38 -19.86 5.70 16.44
C GLU A 38 -21.01 5.37 15.48
N ASN A 39 -22.01 6.25 15.47
CA ASN A 39 -23.40 5.83 15.39
C ASN A 39 -24.02 6.02 14.00
N LEU A 40 -23.39 5.45 12.96
CA LEU A 40 -23.78 5.60 11.54
C LEU A 40 -25.16 4.98 11.24
N SER A 41 -25.52 3.89 11.93
CA SER A 41 -26.76 3.16 11.67
C SER A 41 -28.02 3.91 12.11
N GLU A 42 -27.87 4.88 13.03
CA GLU A 42 -28.94 5.68 13.62
C GLU A 42 -29.10 7.07 13.01
N CYS A 43 -28.22 7.49 12.10
CA CYS A 43 -28.30 8.80 11.46
C CYS A 43 -28.92 8.75 10.05
N SER A 44 -29.72 9.76 9.73
CA SER A 44 -30.30 9.94 8.39
C SER A 44 -29.55 10.97 7.53
N LEU A 45 -28.69 11.77 8.15
CA LEU A 45 -27.89 12.84 7.56
C LEU A 45 -26.47 12.74 8.13
N PHE A 46 -25.48 12.71 7.27
CA PHE A 46 -24.07 12.54 7.61
C PHE A 46 -23.23 13.48 6.74
N LEU A 47 -22.36 14.28 7.35
CA LEU A 47 -21.52 15.25 6.66
C LEU A 47 -20.05 14.93 6.95
N ILE A 48 -19.25 14.71 5.91
CA ILE A 48 -17.80 14.61 5.99
C ILE A 48 -17.20 15.90 5.42
N ASP A 49 -16.65 16.76 6.27
CA ASP A 49 -15.99 18.00 5.85
C ASP A 49 -14.52 17.73 5.49
N THR A 50 -14.16 18.03 4.23
CA THR A 50 -12.78 17.87 3.71
C THR A 50 -11.90 19.09 3.94
N ASN A 51 -12.42 20.13 4.60
CA ASN A 51 -11.64 21.32 4.92
C ASN A 51 -10.43 21.00 5.82
N GLY A 52 -9.31 21.67 5.56
CA GLY A 52 -8.04 21.44 6.26
C GLY A 52 -7.22 20.24 5.75
N TYR A 53 -7.74 19.44 4.81
CA TYR A 53 -6.99 18.37 4.13
C TYR A 53 -6.55 18.82 2.73
N ASP A 54 -5.40 18.32 2.23
CA ASP A 54 -4.81 18.75 0.94
C ASP A 54 -5.46 18.09 -0.29
N MET A 55 -6.81 18.02 -0.29
CA MET A 55 -7.65 17.45 -1.34
C MET A 55 -7.83 18.43 -2.49
N LYS A 56 -6.93 18.38 -3.46
CA LYS A 56 -6.92 19.31 -4.58
C LYS A 56 -7.90 18.91 -5.69
N GLU A 57 -8.64 19.90 -6.17
CA GLU A 57 -9.39 19.80 -7.42
C GLU A 57 -8.45 19.54 -8.60
N ILE A 58 -8.81 18.55 -9.41
CA ILE A 58 -8.23 18.23 -10.70
C ILE A 58 -9.12 18.86 -11.78
N TYR A 59 -8.48 19.63 -12.65
CA TYR A 59 -9.12 20.30 -13.78
C TYR A 59 -8.75 19.53 -15.06
N PHE A 60 -9.74 19.16 -15.86
CA PHE A 60 -9.54 18.51 -17.15
C PHE A 60 -9.58 19.54 -18.28
N ASP A 61 -8.97 19.22 -19.43
CA ASP A 61 -8.92 20.13 -20.59
C ASP A 61 -10.32 20.42 -21.18
N ASP A 62 -11.30 19.55 -20.93
CA ASP A 62 -12.71 19.83 -21.16
C ASP A 62 -13.26 20.75 -20.04
N GLU A 63 -13.42 22.04 -20.34
CA GLU A 63 -13.69 23.17 -19.41
C GLU A 63 -14.88 23.05 -18.44
N ASN A 64 -15.64 21.95 -18.45
CA ASN A 64 -16.81 21.72 -17.59
C ASN A 64 -16.68 20.49 -16.68
N SER A 65 -15.50 19.85 -16.60
CA SER A 65 -15.26 18.69 -15.73
C SER A 65 -14.21 18.98 -14.66
N HIS A 66 -14.52 18.61 -13.43
CA HIS A 66 -13.64 18.66 -12.26
C HIS A 66 -13.71 17.34 -11.51
N GLY A 67 -12.66 16.97 -10.80
CA GLY A 67 -12.65 15.78 -9.96
C GLY A 67 -11.73 15.96 -8.75
N ASN A 68 -12.06 15.27 -7.65
CA ASN A 68 -11.29 15.35 -6.41
C ASN A 68 -11.00 13.92 -5.93
N GLU A 69 -9.75 13.47 -6.06
CA GLU A 69 -9.35 12.10 -5.71
C GLU A 69 -9.58 11.78 -4.22
N GLY A 70 -9.41 12.77 -3.34
CA GLY A 70 -9.62 12.59 -1.90
C GLY A 70 -11.11 12.46 -1.52
N GLU A 71 -12.00 13.18 -2.21
CA GLU A 71 -13.44 12.99 -2.04
C GLU A 71 -13.89 11.63 -2.57
N VAL A 72 -13.32 11.16 -3.68
CA VAL A 72 -13.57 9.80 -4.23
C VAL A 72 -13.06 8.72 -3.26
N GLU A 73 -11.93 8.92 -2.59
CA GLU A 73 -11.42 8.01 -1.55
C GLU A 73 -12.40 7.90 -0.38
N LEU A 74 -12.87 9.03 0.16
CA LEU A 74 -13.89 9.08 1.21
C LEU A 74 -15.21 8.41 0.80
N VAL A 75 -15.66 8.62 -0.44
CA VAL A 75 -16.83 7.92 -0.99
C VAL A 75 -16.64 6.41 -0.93
N ASN A 76 -15.48 5.90 -1.36
CA ASN A 76 -15.18 4.46 -1.32
C ASN A 76 -15.12 3.91 0.11
N ILE A 77 -14.51 4.64 1.07
CA ILE A 77 -14.48 4.25 2.48
C ILE A 77 -15.91 4.13 3.03
N HIS A 78 -16.76 5.12 2.76
CA HIS A 78 -18.15 5.14 3.22
C HIS A 78 -19.00 4.03 2.58
N ILE A 79 -18.81 3.76 1.28
CA ILE A 79 -19.48 2.65 0.58
C ILE A 79 -19.05 1.30 1.15
N ASN A 80 -17.76 1.10 1.43
CA ASN A 80 -17.29 -0.16 2.02
C ASN A 80 -17.83 -0.38 3.43
N GLU A 81 -17.91 0.66 4.28
CA GLU A 81 -18.57 0.55 5.59
C GLU A 81 -20.04 0.11 5.45
N LEU A 82 -20.78 0.70 4.51
CA LEU A 82 -22.16 0.34 4.21
C LEU A 82 -22.32 -1.11 3.71
N ILE A 83 -21.39 -1.60 2.89
CA ILE A 83 -21.43 -2.98 2.37
C ILE A 83 -20.98 -3.99 3.43
N GLU A 84 -19.79 -3.82 4.01
CA GLU A 84 -19.16 -4.80 4.89
C GLU A 84 -19.83 -4.88 6.25
N ASN A 85 -20.16 -3.73 6.85
CA ASN A 85 -20.68 -3.67 8.23
C ASN A 85 -22.20 -3.53 8.31
N TYR A 86 -22.84 -2.99 7.25
CA TYR A 86 -24.31 -2.87 7.17
C TYR A 86 -24.97 -3.79 6.15
N SER A 87 -24.21 -4.66 5.46
CA SER A 87 -24.73 -5.68 4.53
C SER A 87 -25.65 -5.13 3.44
N LEU A 88 -25.41 -3.88 3.01
CA LEU A 88 -26.08 -3.27 1.88
C LEU A 88 -25.52 -3.82 0.57
N SER A 89 -26.39 -4.11 -0.40
CA SER A 89 -25.95 -4.45 -1.75
C SER A 89 -25.73 -3.19 -2.58
N ILE A 90 -24.86 -3.26 -3.60
CA ILE A 90 -24.45 -2.09 -4.39
C ILE A 90 -25.63 -1.38 -5.08
N ASP A 91 -26.69 -2.12 -5.45
CA ASP A 91 -27.93 -1.59 -6.02
C ASP A 91 -28.79 -0.76 -5.04
N GLN A 92 -28.49 -0.84 -3.74
CA GLN A 92 -29.14 -0.06 -2.67
C GLN A 92 -28.42 1.25 -2.37
N ILE A 93 -27.21 1.44 -2.92
CA ILE A 93 -26.36 2.60 -2.76
C ILE A 93 -26.45 3.46 -4.02
N GLY A 94 -26.54 4.78 -3.86
CA GLY A 94 -26.67 5.71 -4.98
C GLY A 94 -25.74 6.90 -4.82
N GLU A 95 -24.93 7.16 -5.83
CA GLU A 95 -23.94 8.25 -5.88
C GLU A 95 -24.37 9.40 -6.79
N ALA A 96 -23.76 10.57 -6.59
CA ALA A 96 -23.86 11.74 -7.46
C ALA A 96 -22.62 12.63 -7.25
N GLY A 97 -21.94 13.01 -8.35
CA GLY A 97 -20.79 13.92 -8.31
C GLY A 97 -21.17 15.39 -8.15
N PHE A 98 -20.26 16.31 -8.50
CA PHE A 98 -20.47 17.75 -8.36
C PHE A 98 -21.67 18.28 -9.18
N LEU A 99 -22.53 19.09 -8.55
CA LEU A 99 -23.78 19.58 -9.13
C LEU A 99 -23.97 21.08 -8.87
N SER A 100 -23.61 21.93 -9.84
CA SER A 100 -23.80 23.39 -9.75
C SER A 100 -25.27 23.84 -9.82
N ASP A 101 -26.18 23.04 -10.37
CA ASP A 101 -27.62 23.36 -10.42
C ASP A 101 -28.36 22.86 -9.17
N SER A 102 -28.89 23.80 -8.38
CA SER A 102 -29.72 23.55 -7.19
C SER A 102 -30.87 22.53 -7.40
N ARG A 103 -31.44 22.44 -8.61
CA ARG A 103 -32.47 21.45 -8.97
C ARG A 103 -31.89 20.05 -9.08
N ARG A 104 -30.66 19.90 -9.61
CA ARG A 104 -29.96 18.62 -9.64
C ARG A 104 -29.60 18.17 -8.23
N ILE A 105 -29.14 19.08 -7.36
CA ILE A 105 -28.92 18.79 -5.92
C ILE A 105 -30.21 18.31 -5.25
N ASN A 106 -31.34 18.99 -5.50
CA ASN A 106 -32.65 18.57 -4.98
C ASN A 106 -33.05 17.15 -5.46
N VAL A 107 -32.71 16.79 -6.70
CA VAL A 107 -32.92 15.44 -7.22
C VAL A 107 -32.03 14.43 -6.50
N ALA A 108 -30.73 14.71 -6.32
CA ALA A 108 -29.79 13.82 -5.62
C ALA A 108 -30.23 13.57 -4.16
N ILE A 109 -30.45 14.63 -3.38
CA ILE A 109 -30.84 14.55 -1.95
C ILE A 109 -32.14 13.76 -1.74
N LYS A 110 -33.10 13.85 -2.66
CA LYS A 110 -34.39 13.12 -2.55
C LYS A 110 -34.32 11.65 -2.96
N ARG A 111 -33.21 11.16 -3.52
CA ARG A 111 -33.02 9.71 -3.78
C ARG A 111 -32.74 8.94 -2.49
N ALA A 112 -32.09 9.57 -1.51
CA ALA A 112 -31.83 9.00 -0.20
C ALA A 112 -33.13 8.69 0.56
N ARG A 113 -33.27 7.44 1.04
CA ARG A 113 -34.47 6.96 1.77
C ARG A 113 -34.27 6.77 3.27
N ARG A 114 -33.06 6.40 3.69
CA ARG A 114 -32.71 6.02 5.07
C ARG A 114 -31.50 6.79 5.61
N HIS A 115 -30.55 7.08 4.73
CA HIS A 115 -29.29 7.74 5.03
C HIS A 115 -28.83 8.56 3.82
N LEU A 116 -28.29 9.75 4.07
CA LEU A 116 -27.68 10.65 3.10
C LEU A 116 -26.32 11.09 3.65
N CYS A 117 -25.25 10.67 2.99
CA CYS A 117 -23.91 11.20 3.20
C CYS A 117 -23.65 12.33 2.21
N ILE A 118 -23.04 13.41 2.67
CA ILE A 118 -22.44 14.45 1.83
C ILE A 118 -20.97 14.58 2.23
N ILE A 119 -20.11 14.54 1.23
CA ILE A 119 -18.66 14.70 1.36
C ILE A 119 -18.32 15.96 0.57
N CYS A 120 -17.72 16.96 1.22
CA CYS A 120 -17.36 18.22 0.55
C CYS A 120 -16.44 19.10 1.41
N ASN A 121 -15.73 20.03 0.77
CA ASN A 121 -15.08 21.12 1.49
C ASN A 121 -16.10 22.20 1.91
N VAL A 122 -16.47 22.23 3.20
CA VAL A 122 -17.48 23.15 3.72
C VAL A 122 -17.05 24.61 3.59
N GLN A 123 -15.77 24.92 3.81
CA GLN A 123 -15.26 26.30 3.71
C GLN A 123 -15.39 26.86 2.29
N ILE A 124 -15.14 26.06 1.26
CA ILE A 124 -15.28 26.48 -0.14
C ILE A 124 -16.78 26.56 -0.52
N LEU A 125 -17.58 25.54 -0.23
CA LEU A 125 -18.96 25.49 -0.73
C LEU A 125 -19.93 26.43 -0.01
N THR A 126 -19.64 26.85 1.24
CA THR A 126 -20.50 27.80 1.97
C THR A 126 -20.48 29.23 1.42
N HIS A 127 -19.63 29.53 0.43
CA HIS A 127 -19.73 30.74 -0.38
C HIS A 127 -21.02 30.80 -1.22
N ASP A 128 -21.59 29.67 -1.61
CA ASP A 128 -22.92 29.64 -2.26
C ASP A 128 -24.04 29.68 -1.20
N PRO A 129 -24.98 30.66 -1.24
CA PRO A 129 -26.04 30.77 -0.23
C PRO A 129 -27.04 29.61 -0.23
N PHE A 130 -27.18 28.85 -1.31
CA PHE A 130 -28.01 27.65 -1.37
C PHE A 130 -27.32 26.46 -0.69
N ILE A 131 -26.04 26.19 -1.00
CA ILE A 131 -25.26 25.14 -0.33
C ILE A 131 -25.07 25.47 1.14
N LYS A 132 -24.77 26.72 1.51
CA LYS A 132 -24.65 27.11 2.91
C LYS A 132 -25.87 26.71 3.74
N ARG A 133 -27.09 26.96 3.24
CA ARG A 133 -28.35 26.56 3.92
C ARG A 133 -28.60 25.05 3.93
N LEU A 134 -27.92 24.26 3.09
CA LEU A 134 -27.94 22.80 3.18
C LEU A 134 -26.99 22.33 4.28
N ILE A 135 -25.76 22.83 4.27
CA ILE A 135 -24.73 22.51 5.26
C ILE A 135 -25.16 22.95 6.67
N ASP A 136 -25.66 24.18 6.83
CA ASP A 136 -26.23 24.68 8.10
C ASP A 136 -27.32 23.74 8.65
N TYR A 137 -28.15 23.17 7.76
CA TYR A 137 -29.21 22.23 8.14
C TYR A 137 -28.66 20.85 8.54
N MET A 138 -27.63 20.35 7.85
CA MET A 138 -26.96 19.10 8.21
C MET A 138 -26.20 19.24 9.53
N ILE A 139 -25.54 20.38 9.77
CA ILE A 139 -24.90 20.72 11.05
C ILE A 139 -25.92 20.73 12.20
N GLN A 140 -27.16 21.18 11.95
CA GLN A 140 -28.21 21.23 12.97
C GLN A 140 -28.93 19.90 13.23
N HIS A 141 -28.96 18.98 12.25
CA HIS A 141 -29.86 17.81 12.27
C HIS A 141 -29.21 16.46 11.92
N GLY A 142 -27.94 16.43 11.58
CA GLY A 142 -27.17 15.23 11.23
C GLY A 142 -25.95 15.04 12.12
N GLN A 143 -25.15 14.03 11.77
CA GLN A 143 -23.79 13.87 12.28
C GLN A 143 -22.81 14.63 11.39
N ILE A 144 -21.78 15.21 12.00
CA ILE A 144 -20.70 15.93 11.33
C ILE A 144 -19.42 15.24 11.74
N HIS A 145 -18.61 14.90 10.75
CA HIS A 145 -17.31 14.30 10.92
C HIS A 145 -16.31 15.06 10.04
N LEU A 146 -15.06 15.16 10.49
CA LEU A 146 -13.98 15.73 9.71
C LEU A 146 -13.31 14.63 8.89
N ALA A 147 -12.84 14.95 7.69
CA ALA A 147 -12.24 13.97 6.79
C ALA A 147 -11.07 13.19 7.44
N PHE A 148 -10.34 13.80 8.37
CA PHE A 148 -9.27 13.11 9.11
C PHE A 148 -9.79 11.90 9.92
N GLU A 149 -11.06 11.85 10.33
CA GLU A 149 -11.59 10.72 11.14
C GLU A 149 -11.63 9.43 10.31
N PHE A 150 -11.94 9.52 9.02
CA PHE A 150 -11.95 8.40 8.07
C PHE A 150 -10.59 8.21 7.40
N ILE A 151 -9.85 9.29 7.19
CA ILE A 151 -8.54 9.28 6.52
C ILE A 151 -7.42 9.04 7.52
N ASP A 152 -7.65 9.07 8.84
CA ASP A 152 -6.84 8.33 9.80
C ASP A 152 -7.16 6.82 9.78
N GLY A 153 -8.20 6.42 9.05
CA GLY A 153 -8.39 5.08 8.48
C GLY A 153 -7.59 4.84 7.18
N PHE A 154 -7.33 5.87 6.36
CA PHE A 154 -6.39 5.75 5.24
C PHE A 154 -4.94 5.92 5.65
N TYR A 155 -4.65 6.64 6.74
CA TYR A 155 -3.51 6.33 7.56
C TYR A 155 -3.70 4.90 8.02
N TYR A 156 -4.69 4.45 8.81
CA TYR A 156 -4.77 3.04 9.26
C TYR A 156 -4.50 1.97 8.17
N PHE A 157 -4.87 2.17 6.90
CA PHE A 157 -4.47 1.32 5.78
C PHE A 157 -3.07 1.64 5.20
N PHE A 158 -2.71 2.91 4.96
CA PHE A 158 -1.36 3.40 4.60
C PHE A 158 -0.34 3.33 5.75
N TYR A 159 -0.75 2.98 6.97
CA TYR A 159 -0.11 2.88 8.29
C TYR A 159 -0.23 1.46 8.84
N LEU A 160 -1.11 0.60 8.31
CA LEU A 160 -0.88 -0.84 8.29
C LEU A 160 0.06 -1.21 7.13
N TYR A 161 0.01 -0.50 6.02
CA TYR A 161 0.97 -0.57 4.92
C TYR A 161 2.28 0.11 5.32
N LEU A 162 2.29 1.29 5.95
CA LEU A 162 3.49 1.85 6.57
C LEU A 162 3.90 1.10 7.84
N LYS A 163 3.03 0.49 8.66
CA LYS A 163 3.48 -0.44 9.72
C LYS A 163 4.04 -1.72 9.15
N LYS A 164 3.56 -2.24 8.00
CA LYS A 164 4.20 -3.37 7.30
C LYS A 164 5.55 -2.96 6.70
N ARG A 165 5.65 -1.78 6.08
CA ARG A 165 6.92 -1.19 5.60
C ARG A 165 7.87 -0.88 6.76
N VAL A 166 7.38 -0.39 7.89
CA VAL A 166 8.17 -0.08 9.10
C VAL A 166 8.56 -1.36 9.83
N LYS A 167 7.68 -2.37 9.94
CA LYS A 167 7.99 -3.68 10.57
C LYS A 167 9.29 -4.29 10.01
N HIS A 168 9.58 -4.04 8.74
CA HIS A 168 10.80 -4.47 8.03
C HIS A 168 11.63 -3.29 7.45
N GLY A 169 11.54 -2.10 8.04
CA GLY A 169 12.40 -0.93 7.75
C GLY A 169 12.60 -0.54 6.28
N GLY A 170 11.54 -0.55 5.46
CA GLY A 170 11.56 -0.18 4.04
C GLY A 170 11.59 -1.35 3.07
N TRP A 171 11.39 -2.57 3.56
CA TRP A 171 11.37 -3.81 2.77
C TRP A 171 9.97 -4.41 2.69
N TRP A 172 9.66 -5.12 1.60
CA TRP A 172 8.33 -5.69 1.32
C TRP A 172 8.40 -7.14 0.84
N LYS A 173 7.50 -7.98 1.36
CA LYS A 173 7.40 -9.41 1.02
C LYS A 173 6.98 -9.61 -0.44
N VAL A 174 7.72 -10.46 -1.15
CA VAL A 174 7.39 -11.00 -2.47
C VAL A 174 6.12 -11.85 -2.43
N THR A 175 5.26 -11.67 -3.43
CA THR A 175 4.09 -12.52 -3.68
C THR A 175 4.22 -13.38 -4.93
N LYS A 176 5.08 -13.01 -5.89
CA LYS A 176 5.23 -13.68 -7.19
C LYS A 176 6.68 -13.79 -7.61
N PHE A 177 7.06 -14.91 -8.23
CA PHE A 177 8.44 -15.14 -8.72
C PHE A 177 8.99 -14.00 -9.58
N HIS A 178 8.16 -13.39 -10.44
CA HIS A 178 8.59 -12.32 -11.34
C HIS A 178 9.06 -11.04 -10.61
N GLU A 179 8.75 -10.89 -9.32
CA GLU A 179 9.18 -9.77 -8.47
C GLU A 179 10.61 -9.98 -7.92
N ILE A 180 11.08 -11.24 -7.86
CA ILE A 180 12.41 -11.57 -7.33
C ILE A 180 13.48 -11.22 -8.37
N ASN A 181 14.09 -10.04 -8.22
CA ASN A 181 15.27 -9.61 -8.95
C ASN A 181 15.86 -8.33 -8.32
N GLY A 182 17.19 -8.20 -8.27
CA GLY A 182 17.86 -7.06 -7.63
C GLY A 182 18.18 -7.35 -6.16
N ASN A 183 18.16 -6.33 -5.30
CA ASN A 183 18.49 -6.55 -3.89
C ASN A 183 17.34 -7.26 -3.15
N VAL A 184 17.67 -8.30 -2.39
CA VAL A 184 16.72 -9.09 -1.61
C VAL A 184 17.25 -9.37 -0.21
N ALA A 185 16.35 -9.65 0.73
CA ALA A 185 16.67 -10.29 2.00
C ALA A 185 15.80 -11.53 2.18
N ILE A 186 16.34 -12.53 2.87
CA ILE A 186 15.66 -13.80 3.14
C ILE A 186 15.42 -13.89 4.65
N GLU A 187 14.15 -13.92 5.04
CA GLU A 187 13.68 -14.05 6.42
C GLU A 187 13.23 -15.49 6.68
N PHE A 188 13.64 -16.07 7.81
CA PHE A 188 13.11 -17.32 8.35
C PHE A 188 12.34 -17.03 9.64
N GLY A 189 11.19 -17.69 9.82
CA GLY A 189 10.33 -17.46 10.99
C GLY A 189 9.82 -16.02 11.08
N THR A 190 10.12 -15.35 12.19
CA THR A 190 9.76 -13.96 12.47
C THR A 190 10.98 -13.05 12.59
N ASN A 191 11.08 -12.07 11.70
CA ASN A 191 12.03 -10.95 11.65
C ASN A 191 13.50 -11.31 11.84
N SER A 192 13.90 -12.50 11.42
CA SER A 192 15.25 -13.05 11.56
C SER A 192 15.78 -13.37 10.15
N TYR A 193 16.86 -12.71 9.73
CA TYR A 193 17.32 -12.71 8.34
C TYR A 193 18.62 -13.52 8.18
N VAL A 194 18.79 -14.17 7.03
CA VAL A 194 20.05 -14.82 6.64
C VAL A 194 21.18 -13.79 6.66
N HIS A 195 22.20 -14.02 7.47
CA HIS A 195 23.34 -13.12 7.67
C HIS A 195 24.59 -13.72 7.01
N SER A 196 25.26 -12.94 6.15
CA SER A 196 26.49 -13.35 5.46
C SER A 196 27.71 -13.21 6.37
N LEU A 197 28.55 -14.25 6.47
CA LEU A 197 29.81 -14.20 7.19
C LEU A 197 30.99 -14.06 6.21
N ASP A 198 32.07 -13.42 6.67
CA ASP A 198 33.29 -13.14 5.89
C ASP A 198 34.05 -14.41 5.48
N ASN A 199 33.95 -15.47 6.29
CA ASN A 199 34.43 -16.81 6.01
C ASN A 199 33.64 -17.55 4.90
N GLY A 200 32.63 -16.92 4.31
CA GLY A 200 31.78 -17.49 3.26
C GLY A 200 30.80 -18.56 3.76
N LEU A 201 30.46 -18.54 5.06
CA LEU A 201 29.30 -19.23 5.63
C LEU A 201 28.14 -18.23 5.84
N PHE A 202 27.02 -18.73 6.34
CA PHE A 202 25.86 -17.94 6.71
C PHE A 202 25.31 -18.43 8.03
N CYS A 203 24.71 -17.54 8.81
CA CYS A 203 23.95 -17.89 10.00
C CYS A 203 22.57 -17.22 9.96
N ILE A 204 21.67 -17.63 10.85
CA ILE A 204 20.45 -16.87 11.11
C ILE A 204 20.79 -15.67 12.02
N GLY A 205 20.48 -14.46 11.56
CA GLY A 205 20.66 -13.26 12.37
C GLY A 205 19.67 -13.22 13.55
N SER A 206 20.01 -12.46 14.58
CA SER A 206 19.08 -12.21 15.70
C SER A 206 17.79 -11.54 15.22
N THR A 207 16.69 -11.84 15.93
CA THR A 207 15.39 -11.21 15.67
C THR A 207 15.48 -9.69 15.79
N ARG A 208 15.11 -8.99 14.71
CA ARG A 208 15.20 -7.53 14.59
C ARG A 208 14.03 -6.85 15.28
N SER A 209 14.22 -5.60 15.71
CA SER A 209 13.17 -4.82 16.35
C SER A 209 12.06 -4.45 15.35
N PHE A 210 10.85 -4.22 15.86
CA PHE A 210 9.78 -3.66 15.04
C PHE A 210 10.19 -2.26 14.55
N GLY A 211 10.43 -2.10 13.25
CA GLY A 211 11.01 -0.86 12.70
C GLY A 211 12.18 -1.11 11.74
N GLU A 212 12.85 -2.24 11.88
CA GLU A 212 14.20 -2.43 11.35
C GLU A 212 14.22 -3.36 10.14
N GLY A 213 14.90 -2.91 9.07
CA GLY A 213 15.19 -3.72 7.90
C GLY A 213 16.45 -4.58 8.08
N PRO A 214 16.76 -5.42 7.08
CA PRO A 214 18.02 -6.16 7.01
C PRO A 214 19.24 -5.23 7.05
N GLU A 215 20.30 -5.69 7.71
CA GLU A 215 21.63 -5.06 7.66
C GLU A 215 22.30 -5.27 6.31
N GLN A 216 23.34 -4.50 6.02
CA GLN A 216 24.11 -4.65 4.77
C GLN A 216 24.68 -6.08 4.56
N GLN A 217 24.98 -6.81 5.65
CA GLN A 217 25.43 -8.21 5.61
C GLN A 217 24.28 -9.22 5.40
N GLN A 218 23.03 -8.81 5.61
CA GLN A 218 21.81 -9.61 5.40
C GLN A 218 21.16 -9.35 4.02
N ILE A 219 21.63 -8.33 3.30
CA ILE A 219 21.22 -8.05 1.92
C ILE A 219 22.00 -8.96 0.97
N LEU A 220 21.25 -9.65 0.11
CA LEU A 220 21.74 -10.46 -1.01
C LEU A 220 21.31 -9.80 -2.33
N THR A 221 21.95 -10.17 -3.43
CA THR A 221 21.47 -9.83 -4.78
C THR A 221 20.89 -11.08 -5.43
N ALA A 222 19.61 -11.06 -5.77
CA ALA A 222 18.95 -12.07 -6.57
C ALA A 222 19.07 -11.74 -8.07
N ILE A 223 19.55 -12.72 -8.84
CA ILE A 223 19.72 -12.62 -10.29
C ILE A 223 18.88 -13.72 -10.93
N ARG A 224 17.97 -13.37 -11.84
CA ARG A 224 17.12 -14.36 -12.52
C ARG A 224 17.94 -15.16 -13.55
N ILE A 225 17.88 -16.49 -13.45
CA ILE A 225 18.55 -17.42 -14.38
C ILE A 225 17.56 -17.94 -15.43
N SER A 226 16.33 -18.25 -15.02
CA SER A 226 15.27 -18.79 -15.87
C SER A 226 13.89 -18.32 -15.41
N GLU A 227 12.81 -18.89 -15.97
CA GLU A 227 11.42 -18.59 -15.59
C GLU A 227 11.05 -19.03 -14.16
N ASN A 228 11.86 -19.90 -13.54
CA ASN A 228 11.65 -20.43 -12.18
C ASN A 228 12.91 -20.42 -11.28
N LYS A 229 14.12 -20.16 -11.82
CA LYS A 229 15.37 -20.23 -11.04
C LYS A 229 16.08 -18.88 -10.90
N ILE A 230 16.66 -18.68 -9.74
CA ILE A 230 17.50 -17.53 -9.36
C ILE A 230 18.89 -17.98 -8.91
N ALA A 231 19.87 -17.11 -9.04
CA ALA A 231 21.11 -17.15 -8.28
C ALA A 231 21.03 -16.09 -7.16
N LEU A 232 21.69 -16.37 -6.04
CA LEU A 232 21.83 -15.43 -4.93
C LEU A 232 23.31 -15.09 -4.74
N LYS A 233 23.61 -13.81 -4.54
CA LYS A 233 24.96 -13.30 -4.29
C LYS A 233 25.01 -12.58 -2.95
N SER A 234 26.02 -12.87 -2.12
CA SER A 234 26.21 -12.24 -0.81
C SER A 234 26.78 -10.83 -0.91
N GLY A 235 26.69 -10.05 0.17
CA GLY A 235 27.37 -8.76 0.30
C GLY A 235 28.90 -8.84 0.11
N PHE A 236 29.50 -10.01 0.32
CA PHE A 236 30.91 -10.30 0.02
C PHE A 236 31.19 -10.60 -1.47
N ARG A 237 30.21 -10.33 -2.35
CA ARG A 237 30.27 -10.51 -3.81
C ARG A 237 30.49 -11.96 -4.28
N LYS A 238 30.22 -12.96 -3.44
CA LYS A 238 30.27 -14.39 -3.78
C LYS A 238 28.86 -14.95 -3.97
N TYR A 239 28.69 -15.88 -4.90
CA TYR A 239 27.44 -16.62 -5.08
C TYR A 239 27.24 -17.67 -3.98
N LEU A 240 25.99 -17.81 -3.56
CA LEU A 240 25.52 -18.87 -2.68
C LEU A 240 25.47 -20.17 -3.47
N ALA A 241 25.91 -21.27 -2.86
CA ALA A 241 25.94 -22.60 -3.45
C ALA A 241 25.76 -23.66 -2.37
N ILE A 242 25.23 -24.84 -2.72
CA ILE A 242 25.28 -26.00 -1.81
C ILE A 242 26.59 -26.77 -1.95
N ASN A 243 27.16 -27.21 -0.83
CA ASN A 243 28.27 -28.16 -0.83
C ASN A 243 27.78 -29.62 -0.95
N LYS A 244 28.70 -30.59 -0.97
CA LYS A 244 28.37 -32.03 -1.12
C LYS A 244 27.46 -32.59 -0.01
N ASN A 245 27.42 -31.93 1.15
CA ASN A 245 26.66 -32.35 2.32
C ASN A 245 25.35 -31.54 2.48
N GLY A 246 24.99 -30.72 1.48
CA GLY A 246 23.78 -29.88 1.51
C GLY A 246 23.93 -28.54 2.25
N LEU A 247 25.07 -28.25 2.89
CA LEU A 247 25.31 -26.95 3.55
C LEU A 247 25.41 -25.82 2.51
N VAL A 248 24.69 -24.72 2.73
CA VAL A 248 24.72 -23.52 1.90
C VAL A 248 25.92 -22.64 2.27
N ILE A 249 26.77 -22.35 1.28
CA ILE A 249 28.02 -21.59 1.43
C ILE A 249 28.15 -20.49 0.38
N GLY A 250 28.78 -19.37 0.72
CA GLY A 250 28.90 -18.17 -0.11
C GLY A 250 30.33 -17.96 -0.58
N ARG A 251 30.83 -18.86 -1.44
CA ARG A 251 32.26 -18.88 -1.84
C ARG A 251 32.50 -18.87 -3.36
N SER A 252 31.47 -19.03 -4.18
CA SER A 252 31.61 -19.15 -5.64
C SER A 252 31.76 -17.79 -6.33
N ASP A 253 32.65 -17.68 -7.33
CA ASP A 253 32.83 -16.47 -8.14
C ASP A 253 31.95 -16.44 -9.41
N ALA A 254 31.37 -17.58 -9.79
CA ALA A 254 30.51 -17.74 -10.96
C ALA A 254 29.24 -18.52 -10.60
N ILE A 255 28.19 -18.33 -11.39
CA ILE A 255 26.96 -19.11 -11.31
C ILE A 255 27.18 -20.39 -12.11
N GLY A 256 27.42 -21.50 -11.41
CA GLY A 256 27.30 -22.85 -11.95
C GLY A 256 26.01 -23.51 -11.47
N MET A 257 25.84 -24.80 -11.74
CA MET A 257 24.60 -25.50 -11.39
C MET A 257 24.32 -25.57 -9.88
N ARG A 258 25.33 -25.42 -9.01
CA ARG A 258 25.17 -25.45 -7.54
C ARG A 258 24.64 -24.15 -6.96
N GLU A 259 24.75 -23.08 -7.72
CA GLU A 259 24.33 -21.72 -7.38
C GLU A 259 22.88 -21.42 -7.80
N HIS A 260 22.19 -22.42 -8.39
CA HIS A 260 20.78 -22.31 -8.78
C HIS A 260 19.87 -22.64 -7.59
N PHE A 261 18.91 -21.76 -7.33
CA PHE A 261 17.83 -21.96 -6.38
C PHE A 261 16.47 -21.74 -7.06
N GLU A 262 15.45 -22.47 -6.61
CA GLU A 262 14.09 -22.44 -7.14
C GLU A 262 13.10 -22.01 -6.04
N PRO A 263 12.56 -20.78 -6.09
CA PRO A 263 11.55 -20.29 -5.15
C PRO A 263 10.19 -20.93 -5.48
N VAL A 264 9.68 -21.76 -4.58
CA VAL A 264 8.42 -22.51 -4.73
C VAL A 264 7.32 -21.83 -3.92
N PHE A 265 6.27 -21.36 -4.60
CA PHE A 265 5.10 -20.72 -3.99
C PHE A 265 3.91 -21.69 -3.96
N GLU A 266 3.38 -21.99 -2.79
CA GLU A 266 2.21 -22.88 -2.64
C GLU A 266 1.36 -22.45 -1.43
N ASN A 267 0.04 -22.34 -1.61
CA ASN A 267 -0.92 -21.98 -0.54
C ASN A 267 -0.56 -20.72 0.27
N GLY A 268 0.13 -19.74 -0.34
CA GLY A 268 0.59 -18.51 0.31
C GLY A 268 1.93 -18.62 1.04
N ASN A 269 2.46 -19.83 1.17
CA ASN A 269 3.81 -20.12 1.66
C ASN A 269 4.83 -20.03 0.53
N LEU A 270 6.09 -19.79 0.91
CA LEU A 270 7.23 -19.74 0.02
C LEU A 270 8.35 -20.59 0.65
N ALA A 271 8.92 -21.51 -0.11
CA ALA A 271 10.11 -22.26 0.26
C ALA A 271 11.18 -22.13 -0.83
N LEU A 272 12.45 -22.33 -0.48
CA LEU A 272 13.56 -22.27 -1.44
C LEU A 272 14.17 -23.66 -1.62
N SER A 273 14.03 -24.23 -2.81
CA SER A 273 14.70 -25.47 -3.20
C SER A 273 16.09 -25.15 -3.77
N ALA A 274 17.07 -25.98 -3.45
CA ALA A 274 18.44 -25.87 -3.97
C ALA A 274 18.68 -26.84 -5.15
N SER A 275 19.85 -26.78 -5.76
CA SER A 275 20.21 -27.58 -6.93
C SER A 275 20.30 -29.11 -6.72
N ASN A 276 20.05 -29.60 -5.51
CA ASN A 276 19.90 -31.02 -5.16
C ASN A 276 18.42 -31.42 -4.99
N ASP A 277 17.49 -30.57 -5.44
CA ASP A 277 16.04 -30.71 -5.36
C ASP A 277 15.49 -30.85 -3.93
N LYS A 278 16.25 -30.32 -2.94
CA LYS A 278 15.89 -30.31 -1.52
C LYS A 278 15.65 -28.89 -1.02
N PHE A 279 14.70 -28.74 -0.11
CA PHE A 279 14.35 -27.47 0.52
C PHE A 279 15.37 -27.08 1.58
N ILE A 280 15.65 -25.76 1.63
CA ILE A 280 16.54 -25.15 2.62
C ILE A 280 15.79 -24.95 3.94
N ARG A 281 16.49 -25.18 5.04
CA ARG A 281 16.15 -24.70 6.39
C ARG A 281 17.41 -24.38 7.17
N PHE A 282 17.27 -23.85 8.38
CA PHE A 282 18.34 -23.87 9.36
C PHE A 282 18.35 -25.20 10.14
N ASN A 283 19.53 -25.69 10.50
CA ASN A 283 19.72 -26.80 11.43
C ASN A 283 19.79 -26.29 12.89
N ASP A 284 19.90 -27.21 13.85
CA ASP A 284 19.96 -26.89 15.28
C ASP A 284 21.25 -26.15 15.69
N GLU A 285 22.27 -26.15 14.82
CA GLU A 285 23.54 -25.44 15.00
C GLU A 285 23.49 -23.99 14.45
N GLY A 286 22.41 -23.60 13.76
CA GLY A 286 22.24 -22.28 13.16
C GLY A 286 22.80 -22.13 11.75
N ASP A 287 23.15 -23.24 11.09
CA ASP A 287 23.65 -23.31 9.71
C ASP A 287 22.52 -23.60 8.69
N PRO A 288 22.51 -22.96 7.50
CA PRO A 288 21.52 -23.22 6.46
C PRO A 288 21.88 -24.46 5.63
N VAL A 289 20.97 -25.43 5.57
CA VAL A 289 21.14 -26.73 4.92
C VAL A 289 19.97 -27.10 4.00
N ALA A 290 20.27 -27.63 2.82
CA ALA A 290 19.30 -28.12 1.84
C ALA A 290 19.13 -29.65 1.96
N MET A 291 18.28 -30.08 2.88
CA MET A 291 18.20 -31.48 3.33
C MET A 291 16.82 -32.12 3.15
N ASP A 292 15.74 -31.34 3.14
CA ASP A 292 14.39 -31.87 3.26
C ASP A 292 13.73 -32.06 1.88
N ASP A 293 13.17 -33.25 1.61
CA ASP A 293 12.56 -33.59 0.31
C ASP A 293 11.15 -32.99 0.11
N ARG A 294 10.60 -32.34 1.14
CA ARG A 294 9.29 -31.67 1.13
C ARG A 294 9.35 -30.42 1.99
N ALA A 295 8.72 -29.34 1.53
CA ALA A 295 8.61 -28.12 2.32
C ALA A 295 7.63 -28.31 3.49
N THR A 296 8.10 -28.01 4.69
CA THR A 296 7.35 -27.97 5.95
C THR A 296 7.52 -26.60 6.62
N GLU A 297 6.92 -26.38 7.79
CA GLU A 297 7.01 -25.09 8.50
C GLU A 297 8.45 -24.60 8.71
N GLY A 298 9.41 -25.51 8.94
CA GLY A 298 10.84 -25.18 9.10
C GLY A 298 11.53 -24.72 7.80
N ASN A 299 10.91 -24.94 6.64
CA ASN A 299 11.44 -24.54 5.32
C ASN A 299 10.80 -23.24 4.79
N PHE A 300 9.77 -22.72 5.45
CA PHE A 300 9.04 -21.55 4.98
C PHE A 300 9.82 -20.27 5.25
N ILE A 301 9.95 -19.45 4.20
CA ILE A 301 10.69 -18.20 4.19
C ILE A 301 9.82 -17.04 3.74
N GLN A 302 10.33 -15.82 3.94
CA GLN A 302 9.88 -14.65 3.21
C GLN A 302 11.07 -14.06 2.45
N ILE A 303 10.92 -13.91 1.13
CA ILE A 303 11.84 -13.08 0.35
C ILE A 303 11.28 -11.66 0.38
N GLN A 304 12.12 -10.69 0.72
CA GLN A 304 11.76 -9.28 0.73
C GLN A 304 12.65 -8.48 -0.22
N LEU A 305 12.11 -7.43 -0.85
CA LEU A 305 12.85 -6.46 -1.66
C LEU A 305 12.79 -5.06 -1.02
N PRO A 306 13.74 -4.15 -1.33
CA PRO A 306 13.61 -2.75 -0.94
C PRO A 306 12.48 -2.09 -1.74
N VAL A 307 11.71 -1.20 -1.09
CA VAL A 307 10.61 -0.46 -1.74
C VAL A 307 11.10 0.42 -2.88
N GLU A 308 12.36 0.89 -2.87
CA GLU A 308 12.88 1.71 -3.97
C GLU A 308 13.00 0.96 -5.30
N GLU A 309 13.19 -0.37 -5.30
CA GLU A 309 13.36 -1.18 -6.52
C GLU A 309 12.03 -1.64 -7.14
N GLN A 310 10.90 -1.27 -6.54
CA GLN A 310 9.56 -1.42 -7.12
C GLN A 310 9.36 -0.53 -8.36
N GLY A 311 8.40 -0.95 -9.20
CA GLY A 311 7.95 -0.17 -10.35
C GLY A 311 8.85 -0.27 -11.58
N THR A 312 8.63 0.66 -12.51
CA THR A 312 9.44 0.82 -13.72
C THR A 312 10.87 1.25 -13.37
N ILE A 313 11.83 1.05 -14.28
CA ILE A 313 13.23 1.46 -14.06
C ILE A 313 13.33 2.97 -13.77
N ARG A 314 12.44 3.78 -14.36
CA ARG A 314 12.37 5.22 -14.12
C ARG A 314 11.79 5.56 -12.75
N GLU A 315 10.76 4.84 -12.28
CA GLU A 315 10.26 4.94 -10.90
C GLU A 315 11.33 4.51 -9.89
N THR A 316 12.08 3.44 -10.17
CA THR A 316 13.21 3.02 -9.33
C THR A 316 14.28 4.12 -9.22
N GLU A 317 14.67 4.75 -10.33
CA GLU A 317 15.60 5.89 -10.33
C GLU A 317 15.04 7.09 -9.54
N ILE A 318 13.76 7.42 -9.72
CA ILE A 318 13.06 8.48 -8.99
C ILE A 318 13.06 8.21 -7.48
N ASN A 319 12.69 7.00 -7.06
CA ASN A 319 12.59 6.62 -5.65
C ASN A 319 13.97 6.62 -4.98
N TYR A 320 14.99 6.13 -5.67
CA TYR A 320 16.37 6.19 -5.21
C TYR A 320 16.84 7.63 -5.00
N VAL A 321 16.64 8.52 -5.98
CA VAL A 321 17.08 9.93 -5.88
C VAL A 321 16.35 10.67 -4.75
N LYS A 322 15.04 10.45 -4.58
CA LYS A 322 14.24 11.07 -3.50
C LYS A 322 14.80 10.80 -2.09
N LYS A 323 15.47 9.65 -1.87
CA LYS A 323 16.04 9.26 -0.58
C LYS A 323 17.26 10.09 -0.17
N TYR A 324 18.03 10.61 -1.13
CA TYR A 324 19.34 11.23 -0.89
C TYR A 324 19.43 12.72 -1.30
N GLN A 325 18.52 13.24 -2.14
CA GLN A 325 18.57 14.64 -2.59
C GLN A 325 18.07 15.62 -1.49
N LYS A 326 18.73 16.79 -1.35
CA LYS A 326 18.20 17.90 -0.55
C LYS A 326 17.09 18.65 -1.30
N PHE A 327 15.90 18.76 -0.70
CA PHE A 327 14.72 19.44 -1.29
C PHE A 327 14.66 20.96 -1.02
N GLN A 328 15.81 21.66 -0.98
CA GLN A 328 15.84 23.10 -0.68
C GLN A 328 15.03 23.94 -1.69
N ASP A 329 15.12 23.60 -2.98
CA ASP A 329 14.45 24.35 -4.06
C ASP A 329 13.06 23.78 -4.43
N LYS A 330 12.54 22.80 -3.67
CA LYS A 330 11.38 21.95 -4.02
C LYS A 330 11.44 21.22 -5.39
N LYS A 331 12.56 21.30 -6.12
CA LYS A 331 12.75 20.65 -7.44
C LYS A 331 13.57 19.36 -7.33
N LEU A 332 12.95 18.24 -7.69
CA LEU A 332 13.61 16.94 -7.87
C LEU A 332 14.52 17.01 -9.11
N ARG A 333 15.78 16.61 -8.98
CA ARG A 333 16.78 16.62 -10.06
C ARG A 333 17.13 15.16 -10.39
N ILE A 334 16.73 14.70 -11.56
CA ILE A 334 16.93 13.32 -12.04
C ILE A 334 17.84 13.36 -13.27
N ASN A 335 18.63 12.32 -13.48
CA ASN A 335 19.51 12.19 -14.63
C ASN A 335 18.68 12.10 -15.94
N GLN A 336 18.96 12.99 -16.88
CA GLN A 336 18.28 13.08 -18.19
C GLN A 336 18.84 12.08 -19.22
N GLY A 337 19.97 11.42 -18.92
CA GLY A 337 20.60 10.44 -19.80
C GLY A 337 19.82 9.12 -19.92
N ASP A 338 20.05 8.40 -21.04
CA ASP A 338 19.38 7.14 -21.39
C ASP A 338 19.40 6.13 -20.23
N ILE A 339 18.28 5.41 -20.07
CA ILE A 339 18.06 4.42 -19.01
C ILE A 339 18.46 3.00 -19.43
N LYS A 340 18.89 2.74 -20.68
CA LYS A 340 19.37 1.41 -21.12
C LYS A 340 20.38 0.78 -20.16
N ASN A 341 21.38 1.55 -19.72
CA ASN A 341 22.40 1.08 -18.78
C ASN A 341 21.78 0.65 -17.43
N LEU A 342 20.68 1.28 -16.99
CA LEU A 342 19.94 0.87 -15.79
C LEU A 342 19.11 -0.39 -16.02
N VAL A 343 18.54 -0.57 -17.23
CA VAL A 343 17.82 -1.80 -17.61
C VAL A 343 18.78 -3.00 -17.57
N ASP A 344 19.98 -2.86 -18.14
CA ASP A 344 20.98 -3.93 -18.14
C ASP A 344 21.59 -4.14 -16.75
N ALA A 345 21.85 -3.08 -15.98
CA ALA A 345 22.26 -3.20 -14.58
C ALA A 345 21.20 -3.89 -13.69
N LYS A 346 19.90 -3.68 -13.95
CA LYS A 346 18.80 -4.40 -13.28
C LYS A 346 18.80 -5.89 -13.65
N LYS A 347 19.15 -6.28 -14.88
CA LYS A 347 19.31 -7.71 -15.26
C LYS A 347 20.52 -8.37 -14.61
N HIS A 348 21.63 -7.66 -14.49
CA HIS A 348 22.91 -8.20 -13.99
C HIS A 348 23.15 -8.01 -12.48
N GLY A 349 22.17 -7.45 -11.76
CA GLY A 349 22.26 -7.26 -10.30
C GLY A 349 23.15 -6.10 -9.84
N SER A 350 23.66 -5.26 -10.77
CA SER A 350 24.52 -4.09 -10.47
C SER A 350 23.74 -2.77 -10.40
N LEU A 351 22.40 -2.82 -10.40
CA LEU A 351 21.53 -1.63 -10.45
C LEU A 351 21.87 -0.58 -9.38
N HIS A 352 22.13 -1.01 -8.14
CA HIS A 352 22.44 -0.08 -7.05
C HIS A 352 23.75 0.68 -7.28
N GLU A 353 24.79 0.01 -7.79
CA GLU A 353 26.08 0.62 -8.12
C GLU A 353 25.90 1.65 -9.24
N VAL A 354 25.17 1.31 -10.31
CA VAL A 354 24.91 2.22 -11.44
C VAL A 354 23.99 3.39 -11.06
N LEU A 355 23.04 3.19 -10.14
CA LEU A 355 22.22 4.28 -9.58
C LEU A 355 23.05 5.24 -8.71
N LEU A 356 24.03 4.73 -7.97
CA LEU A 356 24.97 5.55 -7.19
C LEU A 356 25.82 6.44 -8.13
N ASP A 357 26.44 5.85 -9.15
CA ASP A 357 27.25 6.57 -10.15
C ASP A 357 26.43 7.68 -10.86
N ARG A 358 25.21 7.35 -11.32
CA ARG A 358 24.31 8.32 -11.95
C ARG A 358 23.88 9.43 -11.00
N ARG A 359 23.79 9.17 -9.69
CA ARG A 359 23.42 10.14 -8.66
C ARG A 359 24.57 11.10 -8.35
N GLU A 360 25.79 10.59 -8.22
CA GLU A 360 27.00 11.37 -7.96
C GLU A 360 27.21 12.44 -9.05
N GLN A 361 27.03 12.07 -10.32
CA GLN A 361 27.12 12.97 -11.47
C GLN A 361 26.19 14.21 -11.37
N MET A 362 25.07 14.12 -10.63
CA MET A 362 24.10 15.22 -10.51
C MET A 362 24.51 16.31 -9.51
N LYS A 363 25.48 16.04 -8.62
CA LYS A 363 25.98 16.96 -7.58
C LYS A 363 24.86 17.63 -6.73
N ALA A 364 23.76 16.90 -6.50
CA ALA A 364 22.58 17.37 -5.76
C ALA A 364 22.30 16.59 -4.46
N ASP A 365 23.23 15.70 -4.09
CA ASP A 365 23.15 14.81 -2.93
C ASP A 365 23.29 15.58 -1.61
N ARG A 366 22.69 15.06 -0.55
CA ARG A 366 22.89 15.50 0.83
C ARG A 366 24.34 15.28 1.31
N TYR A 367 25.01 14.27 0.79
CA TYR A 367 26.29 13.72 1.25
C TYR A 367 27.51 13.99 0.34
N CYS A 368 27.31 14.35 -0.93
CA CYS A 368 28.39 14.89 -1.76
C CYS A 368 28.77 16.30 -1.26
N LYS A 369 30.07 16.52 -1.02
CA LYS A 369 30.66 17.84 -0.79
C LYS A 369 31.30 18.38 -2.06
#